data_AF-A0A9N9EVL8-F1
#
_entry.id   AF-A0A9N9EVL8-F1
#
_cell.length_a   1.000
_cell.length_b   1.000
_cell.length_c   1.000
_cell.angle_alpha   90.00
_cell.angle_beta   90.00
_cell.angle_gamma   90.00
#
_symmetry.space_group_name_H-M   'P 1'
#
loop_
_entity.id
_entity.type
_entity.pdbx_description
1 polymer ?
#
loop_
_entity_poly.entity_id
_entity_poly.type
_entity_poly.pdbx_seq_one_letter_code
_entity_poly.pdbx_strand_id
1 'polypeptide(L)'
;VVTKVSVFALKKVHEQFLKVSNATSENLLQPCSGTFTLSMGLPCSHTIQMYLTNNQCLQLTDFHQHWWLQRYQLPPQAPTETEDPLRQRWQEYNQQFESWPAHQQIAALDEMSSLFQEPAMIVQNPQ
;
A
#
# COMPACT_ATOMS: atom_id res chain seq x y z
N VAL A 1 -14.58 12.05 5.97
CA VAL A 1 -15.39 11.08 5.18
C VAL A 1 -14.44 10.29 4.30
N VAL A 2 -14.37 8.97 4.48
CA VAL A 2 -13.63 8.07 3.58
C VAL A 2 -14.52 7.80 2.37
N THR A 3 -14.00 7.95 1.16
CA THR A 3 -14.76 7.70 -0.09
C THR A 3 -14.00 6.81 -1.07
N LYS A 4 -12.83 6.30 -0.67
CA LYS A 4 -11.89 5.62 -1.56
C LYS A 4 -11.53 4.24 -1.03
N VAL A 5 -11.49 3.27 -1.95
CA VAL A 5 -11.08 1.89 -1.72
C VAL A 5 -9.83 1.61 -2.55
N SER A 6 -8.98 0.68 -2.09
CA SER A 6 -7.78 0.29 -2.81
C SER A 6 -8.11 -0.27 -4.20
N VAL A 7 -7.25 0.02 -5.19
CA VAL A 7 -7.41 -0.52 -6.56
C VAL A 7 -7.38 -2.05 -6.56
N PHE A 8 -6.58 -2.65 -5.68
CA PHE A 8 -6.53 -4.10 -5.52
C PHE A 8 -7.88 -4.69 -5.12
N ALA A 9 -8.52 -4.12 -4.10
CA ALA A 9 -9.85 -4.55 -3.64
C ALA A 9 -10.90 -4.40 -4.75
N LEU A 10 -10.89 -3.27 -5.48
CA LEU A 10 -11.80 -3.08 -6.60
C LEU A 10 -11.59 -4.12 -7.71
N LYS A 11 -10.34 -4.46 -8.05
CA LYS A 11 -10.05 -5.53 -9.01
C LYS A 11 -10.60 -6.88 -8.55
N LYS A 12 -10.41 -7.22 -7.26
CA LYS A 12 -10.92 -8.47 -6.69
C LYS A 12 -12.44 -8.56 -6.66
N VAL A 13 -13.13 -7.45 -6.36
CA VAL A 13 -14.59 -7.37 -6.46
C VAL A 13 -15.06 -7.47 -7.91
N HIS A 14 -14.34 -6.85 -8.86
CA HIS A 14 -14.64 -6.99 -10.28
C HIS A 14 -14.50 -8.44 -10.76
N GLU A 15 -13.48 -9.18 -10.32
CA GLU A 15 -13.38 -10.63 -10.58
C GLU A 15 -14.62 -11.39 -10.08
N GLN A 16 -15.16 -11.04 -8.90
CA GLN A 16 -16.39 -11.67 -8.40
C GLN A 16 -17.62 -11.25 -9.20
N PHE A 17 -17.70 -10.01 -9.66
CA PHE A 17 -18.76 -9.54 -10.55
C PHE A 17 -18.78 -10.32 -11.87
N LEU A 18 -17.62 -10.54 -12.48
CA LEU A 18 -17.52 -11.33 -13.71
C LEU A 18 -18.04 -12.76 -13.52
N LYS A 19 -17.87 -13.38 -12.34
CA LYS A 19 -18.48 -14.69 -12.06
C LYS A 19 -19.99 -14.65 -12.11
N VAL A 20 -20.61 -13.57 -11.63
CA VAL A 20 -22.07 -13.37 -11.72
C VAL A 20 -22.49 -13.17 -13.17
N SER A 21 -21.77 -12.33 -13.92
CA SER A 21 -22.07 -12.03 -15.32
C SER A 21 -21.92 -13.25 -16.23
N ASN A 22 -20.99 -14.15 -15.91
CA ASN A 22 -20.75 -15.38 -16.67
C ASN A 22 -21.62 -16.56 -16.21
N ALA A 23 -22.40 -16.40 -15.14
CA ALA A 23 -23.28 -17.46 -14.67
C ALA A 23 -24.46 -17.61 -15.64
N THR A 24 -24.66 -18.82 -16.16
CA THR A 24 -25.75 -19.17 -17.07
C THR A 24 -26.60 -20.29 -16.48
N SER A 25 -27.73 -20.61 -17.14
CA SER A 25 -28.57 -21.75 -16.73
C SER A 25 -27.81 -23.09 -16.68
N GLU A 26 -26.73 -23.22 -17.44
CA GLU A 26 -25.88 -24.42 -17.50
C GLU A 26 -24.65 -24.32 -16.57
N ASN A 27 -24.26 -23.12 -16.17
CA ASN A 27 -23.09 -22.88 -15.31
C ASN A 27 -23.47 -21.92 -14.17
N LEU A 28 -24.09 -22.49 -13.14
CA LEU A 28 -24.52 -21.76 -11.96
C LEU A 28 -23.34 -21.42 -11.05
N LEU A 29 -23.50 -20.35 -10.27
CA LEU A 29 -22.57 -20.04 -9.18
C LEU A 29 -22.51 -21.23 -8.22
N GLN A 30 -21.28 -21.65 -7.90
CA GLN A 30 -21.05 -22.64 -6.85
C GLN A 30 -21.58 -22.13 -5.51
N PRO A 31 -22.09 -23.00 -4.63
CA PRO A 31 -22.64 -22.59 -3.35
C PRO A 31 -21.70 -21.66 -2.56
N CYS A 32 -22.26 -20.63 -1.94
CA CYS A 32 -21.46 -19.68 -1.16
C CYS A 32 -20.87 -20.35 0.08
N SER A 33 -19.56 -20.51 0.13
CA SER A 33 -18.86 -20.96 1.34
C SER A 33 -18.62 -19.85 2.36
N GLY A 34 -18.86 -18.59 1.99
CA GLY A 34 -18.49 -17.41 2.79
C GLY A 34 -16.98 -17.15 2.89
N THR A 35 -16.13 -18.08 2.44
CA THR A 35 -14.67 -18.03 2.59
C THR A 35 -14.08 -16.77 1.98
N PHE A 36 -14.53 -16.36 0.79
CA PHE A 36 -13.99 -15.17 0.13
C PHE A 36 -14.21 -13.90 0.95
N THR A 37 -15.43 -13.71 1.49
CA THR A 37 -15.73 -12.55 2.32
C THR A 37 -14.98 -12.60 3.64
N LEU A 38 -14.85 -13.79 4.25
CA LEU A 38 -14.09 -13.97 5.49
C LEU A 38 -12.59 -13.69 5.31
N SER A 39 -11.97 -14.26 4.27
CA SER A 39 -10.52 -14.19 4.07
C SER A 39 -10.07 -12.85 3.46
N MET A 40 -10.85 -12.31 2.53
CA MET A 40 -10.50 -11.08 1.83
C MET A 40 -11.13 -9.85 2.45
N GLY A 41 -12.22 -9.96 3.23
CA GLY A 41 -12.98 -8.78 3.67
C GLY A 41 -13.65 -8.02 2.52
N LEU A 42 -14.07 -8.76 1.48
CA LEU A 42 -14.67 -8.21 0.25
C LEU A 42 -16.01 -8.89 -0.07
N PRO A 43 -16.93 -8.21 -0.78
CA PRO A 43 -18.18 -8.81 -1.22
C PRO A 43 -17.91 -9.95 -2.22
N CYS A 44 -18.49 -11.12 -1.96
CA CYS A 44 -18.40 -12.27 -2.87
C CYS A 44 -19.40 -12.15 -4.02
N SER A 45 -19.31 -13.05 -5.01
CA SER A 45 -20.22 -13.08 -6.16
C SER A 45 -21.70 -13.18 -5.75
N HIS A 46 -22.01 -13.90 -4.68
CA HIS A 46 -23.38 -14.04 -4.16
C HIS A 46 -23.91 -12.73 -3.58
N THR A 47 -23.09 -12.00 -2.82
CA THR A 47 -23.43 -10.66 -2.33
C THR A 47 -23.68 -9.74 -3.52
N ILE A 48 -22.81 -9.74 -4.52
CA ILE A 48 -22.97 -8.92 -5.73
C ILE A 48 -24.26 -9.27 -6.47
N GLN A 49 -24.56 -10.56 -6.65
CA GLN A 49 -25.80 -11.01 -7.29
C GLN A 49 -27.04 -10.50 -6.54
N MET A 50 -27.06 -10.60 -5.21
CA MET A 50 -28.14 -10.07 -4.38
C MET A 50 -28.35 -8.56 -4.60
N TYR A 51 -27.26 -7.78 -4.60
CA TYR A 51 -27.33 -6.34 -4.84
C TYR A 51 -27.87 -6.03 -6.24
N LEU A 52 -27.42 -6.76 -7.27
CA LEU A 52 -27.93 -6.60 -8.63
C LEU A 52 -29.43 -6.93 -8.73
N THR A 53 -29.89 -8.03 -8.13
CA THR A 53 -31.31 -8.42 -8.09
C THR A 53 -32.18 -7.36 -7.41
N ASN A 54 -31.65 -6.70 -6.37
CA ASN A 54 -32.34 -5.64 -5.65
C ASN A 54 -32.15 -4.25 -6.29
N ASN A 55 -31.47 -4.15 -7.44
CA ASN A 55 -31.11 -2.89 -8.09
C ASN A 55 -30.37 -1.90 -7.16
N GLN A 56 -29.46 -2.45 -6.34
CA GLN A 56 -28.65 -1.73 -5.36
C GLN A 56 -27.17 -1.67 -5.80
N CYS A 57 -26.49 -0.61 -5.38
CA CYS A 57 -25.04 -0.46 -5.55
C CYS A 57 -24.29 -0.86 -4.28
N LEU A 58 -23.09 -1.42 -4.45
CA LEU A 58 -22.16 -1.65 -3.34
C LEU A 58 -21.85 -0.33 -2.62
N GLN A 59 -21.85 -0.38 -1.31
CA GLN A 59 -21.49 0.70 -0.40
C GLN A 59 -20.04 0.53 0.07
N LEU A 60 -19.44 1.61 0.57
CA LEU A 60 -18.09 1.54 1.15
C LEU A 60 -18.00 0.51 2.30
N THR A 61 -19.08 0.36 3.06
CA THR A 61 -19.20 -0.57 4.19
C THR A 61 -19.21 -2.04 3.77
N ASP A 62 -19.43 -2.36 2.49
CA ASP A 62 -19.28 -3.72 1.99
C ASP A 62 -17.81 -4.15 1.89
N PHE A 63 -16.89 -3.18 1.92
CA PHE A 63 -15.45 -3.40 1.93
C PHE A 63 -14.93 -3.28 3.34
N HIS A 64 -14.15 -4.24 3.80
CA HIS A 64 -13.52 -4.16 5.11
C HIS A 64 -12.60 -2.92 5.20
N GLN A 65 -12.55 -2.29 6.39
CA GLN A 65 -11.81 -1.05 6.65
C GLN A 65 -10.32 -1.10 6.27
N HIS A 66 -9.70 -2.28 6.27
CA HIS A 66 -8.30 -2.44 5.84
C HIS A 66 -8.08 -2.13 4.35
N TRP A 67 -9.13 -2.16 3.52
CA TRP A 67 -9.08 -1.78 2.11
C TRP A 67 -9.38 -0.31 1.85
N TRP A 68 -9.84 0.39 2.87
CA TRP A 68 -10.16 1.79 2.74
C TRP A 68 -8.88 2.58 2.59
N LEU A 69 -8.81 3.39 1.54
CA LEU A 69 -7.79 4.41 1.41
C LEU A 69 -8.21 5.57 2.28
N GLN A 70 -8.18 5.36 3.58
CA GLN A 70 -8.16 6.43 4.54
C GLN A 70 -6.84 7.14 4.28
N ARG A 71 -6.90 8.24 3.52
CA ARG A 71 -5.83 9.23 3.62
C ARG A 71 -5.79 9.50 5.10
N TYR A 72 -4.74 9.06 5.78
CA TYR A 72 -4.33 9.74 6.99
C TYR A 72 -4.33 11.20 6.55
N GLN A 73 -5.36 11.93 6.94
CA GLN A 73 -5.13 13.32 7.26
C GLN A 73 -4.13 13.16 8.38
N LEU A 74 -2.85 13.11 8.00
CA LEU A 74 -1.80 13.50 8.91
C LEU A 74 -2.41 14.76 9.52
N PRO A 75 -2.63 14.78 10.85
CA PRO A 75 -2.95 16.03 11.50
C PRO A 75 -2.04 17.08 10.85
N PRO A 76 -2.54 18.28 10.46
CA PRO A 76 -1.65 19.34 10.03
C PRO A 76 -0.51 19.28 11.01
N GLN A 77 0.71 18.93 10.56
CA GLN A 77 1.78 18.70 11.50
C GLN A 77 1.93 20.05 12.18
N ALA A 78 1.33 20.20 13.37
CA ALA A 78 1.78 21.19 14.31
C ALA A 78 3.28 20.92 14.33
N PRO A 79 4.14 21.91 14.05
CA PRO A 79 5.57 21.69 14.05
C PRO A 79 5.89 21.05 15.41
N THR A 80 6.06 19.74 15.41
CA THR A 80 6.38 19.01 16.61
C THR A 80 7.85 19.32 16.78
N GLU A 81 8.12 20.34 17.57
CA GLU A 81 9.45 20.77 18.03
C GLU A 81 10.19 19.68 18.83
N THR A 82 9.75 18.42 18.76
CA THR A 82 10.64 17.29 19.00
C THR A 82 11.66 17.28 17.88
N GLU A 83 12.83 17.85 18.17
CA GLU A 83 14.02 17.77 17.32
C GLU A 83 14.15 16.34 16.79
N ASP A 84 14.02 16.22 15.47
CA ASP A 84 14.22 14.97 14.76
C ASP A 84 15.68 14.58 15.00
N PRO A 85 15.97 13.53 15.78
CA PRO A 85 17.35 13.21 16.18
C PRO A 85 18.23 12.94 14.97
N LEU A 86 17.63 12.50 13.85
CA LEU A 86 18.35 12.30 12.60
C LEU A 86 18.71 13.62 11.93
N ARG A 87 17.86 14.66 12.03
CA ARG A 87 18.20 16.00 11.50
C ARG A 87 19.36 16.62 12.27
N GLN A 88 19.33 16.53 13.59
CA GLN A 88 20.43 17.03 14.41
C GLN A 88 21.73 16.28 14.07
N ARG A 89 21.68 14.95 14.03
CA ARG A 89 22.83 14.11 13.66
C ARG A 89 23.37 14.43 12.27
N TRP A 90 22.48 14.68 11.31
CA TRP A 90 22.85 15.06 9.94
C TRP A 90 23.51 16.45 9.87
N GLN A 91 23.01 17.41 10.65
CA GLN A 91 23.61 18.74 10.76
C GLN A 91 25.03 18.68 11.36
N GLU A 92 25.21 17.91 12.43
CA GLU A 92 26.52 17.65 13.04
C GLU A 92 27.50 17.06 12.03
N TYR A 93 27.05 16.05 11.27
CA TYR A 93 27.85 15.38 10.25
C TYR A 93 28.29 16.34 9.14
N ASN A 94 27.36 17.16 8.61
CA ASN A 94 27.69 18.12 7.55
C ASN A 94 28.64 19.21 8.05
N GLN A 95 28.43 19.71 9.26
CA GLN A 95 29.31 20.70 9.86
C GLN A 95 30.73 20.15 10.05
N GLN A 96 30.84 18.88 10.45
CA GLN A 96 32.11 18.20 10.55
C GLN A 96 32.79 18.06 9.17
N PHE A 97 32.05 17.63 8.16
CA PHE A 97 32.56 17.50 6.80
C PHE A 97 33.06 18.84 6.23
N GLU A 98 32.30 19.93 6.41
CA GLU A 98 32.69 21.27 5.96
C GLU A 98 33.95 21.80 6.66
N SER A 99 34.18 21.40 7.91
CA SER A 99 35.37 21.78 8.68
C SER A 99 36.66 21.07 8.25
N TRP A 100 36.56 20.00 7.45
CA TRP A 100 37.72 19.23 7.02
C TRP A 100 38.52 19.92 5.90
N PRO A 101 39.84 19.67 5.80
CA PRO A 101 40.64 20.12 4.66
C PRO A 101 40.12 19.55 3.33
N ALA A 102 40.28 20.31 2.24
CA ALA A 102 39.74 19.95 0.92
C ALA A 102 40.15 18.54 0.46
N HIS A 103 41.39 18.10 0.72
CA HIS A 103 41.83 16.75 0.33
C HIS A 103 41.09 15.63 1.08
N GLN A 104 40.67 15.88 2.33
CA GLN A 104 39.90 14.91 3.13
C GLN A 104 38.45 14.88 2.69
N GLN A 105 37.87 16.03 2.34
CA GLN A 105 36.53 16.10 1.74
C GLN A 105 36.46 15.33 0.42
N ILE A 106 37.49 15.50 -0.44
CA ILE A 106 37.58 14.79 -1.73
C ILE A 106 37.71 13.28 -1.51
N ALA A 107 38.58 12.84 -0.61
CA ALA A 107 38.76 11.41 -0.31
C ALA A 107 37.46 10.78 0.22
N ALA A 108 36.75 11.45 1.13
CA ALA A 108 35.49 10.96 1.65
C ALA A 108 34.38 10.87 0.59
N LEU A 109 34.31 11.85 -0.34
CA LEU A 109 33.37 11.80 -1.47
C LEU A 109 33.70 10.66 -2.44
N ASP A 110 34.98 10.37 -2.67
CA ASP A 110 35.43 9.26 -3.51
C ASP A 110 35.07 7.91 -2.87
N GLU A 111 35.31 7.75 -1.56
CA GLU A 111 34.88 6.56 -0.80
C GLU A 111 33.36 6.38 -0.82
N MET A 112 32.58 7.44 -0.58
CA MET A 112 31.12 7.37 -0.66
C MET A 112 30.66 6.95 -2.07
N SER A 113 31.22 7.56 -3.12
CA SER A 113 30.92 7.20 -4.50
C SER A 113 31.24 5.73 -4.78
N SER A 114 32.36 5.22 -4.27
CA SER A 114 32.73 3.82 -4.42
C SER A 114 31.73 2.87 -3.74
N LEU A 115 31.24 3.20 -2.54
CA LEU A 115 30.24 2.38 -1.83
C LEU A 115 28.89 2.33 -2.56
N PHE A 116 28.47 3.42 -3.19
CA PHE A 116 27.22 3.46 -3.96
C PHE A 116 27.30 2.77 -5.32
N GLN A 117 28.51 2.53 -5.83
CA GLN A 117 28.76 1.80 -7.08
C GLN A 117 28.98 0.31 -6.86
N GLU A 118 29.07 -0.18 -5.61
CA GLU A 118 29.09 -1.61 -5.35
C GLU A 118 27.81 -2.27 -5.86
N PRO A 119 27.91 -3.40 -6.58
CA PRO A 119 26.73 -4.09 -7.07
C PRO A 119 25.87 -4.50 -5.88
N ALA A 120 24.63 -3.99 -5.85
CA ALA A 120 23.67 -4.30 -4.80
C ALA A 120 23.60 -5.82 -4.60
N MET A 121 23.81 -6.29 -3.37
CA MET A 121 23.56 -7.69 -3.02
C MET A 121 22.13 -8.03 -3.41
N ILE A 122 21.96 -8.83 -4.46
CA ILE A 122 20.66 -9.34 -4.86
C ILE A 122 20.27 -10.39 -3.83
N VAL A 123 19.48 -9.97 -2.82
CA VAL A 123 18.80 -10.90 -1.92
C VAL A 123 17.73 -11.61 -2.74
N GLN A 124 18.03 -12.84 -3.18
CA GLN A 124 17.05 -13.67 -3.87
C GLN A 124 16.02 -14.18 -2.86
N ASN A 125 14.74 -14.08 -3.21
CA ASN A 125 13.66 -14.67 -2.41
C ASN A 125 13.83 -16.20 -2.38
N PRO A 126 13.74 -16.84 -1.21
CA PRO A 126 13.78 -18.30 -1.12
C PRO A 126 12.64 -18.92 -1.92
N GLN A 127 12.95 -19.96 -2.70
CA GLN A 127 12.02 -20.74 -3.51
C GLN A 127 11.08 -21.60 -2.67
#